data_AF-A0A952X5B5-F1
#
_entry.id   AF-A0A952X5B5-F1
#
_cell.length_a   1.000
_cell.length_b   1.000
_cell.length_c   1.000
_cell.angle_alpha   90.00
_cell.angle_beta   90.00
_cell.angle_gamma   90.00
#
_symmetry.space_group_name_H-M   'P 1'
#
loop_
_entity.id
_entity.type
_entity.pdbx_description
1 polymer ?
#
loop_
_entity_poly.entity_id
_entity_poly.type
_entity_poly.pdbx_seq_one_letter_code
_entity_poly.pdbx_strand_id
1 'polypeptide(L)'
;MRLLTLVVCFWLTFSSAAMAQKELPRPLRDWLPKDAKKNSSGLQPQQERLPPLRRIADPANLESKVPSIKAAAEIKQQEDLKAQKVKALRYLASVGCGCYNADGKITDALLASLTDCTEEVRLATVEVIQFTASSGRCQHCNQMKCCDEEVVKKLAEMAYELDDKGCPVEPSARVRAAAIKAMCACCPGRAAPPVEPPPPVIPEVLPIPESELQPLIPESELPIPRRGEDDEDGTSANAEGPVGPSQWRIRSAPLVPTSANAAVGEGVTSADGSEGVAVAKSSDEALPGRISQIHASAGAVVISFEGQVPAKDARLLVYHRHSLGRISTAGELEIAAIDGQRVLARPTVGAAGISRLAVGDVVVVRP
;
A
#
# COMPACT_ATOMS: atom_id res chain seq x y z
N MET A 1 21.70 -54.09 15.81
CA MET A 1 21.23 -55.05 16.84
C MET A 1 20.68 -54.25 18.01
N ARG A 2 19.43 -54.54 18.39
CA ARG A 2 18.72 -54.12 19.62
C ARG A 2 18.34 -52.63 19.70
N LEU A 3 17.12 -52.24 20.08
CA LEU A 3 15.92 -52.97 20.48
C LEU A 3 14.70 -52.03 20.37
N LEU A 4 13.54 -52.61 20.04
CA LEU A 4 12.18 -52.17 20.35
C LEU A 4 12.08 -51.62 21.80
N THR A 5 11.08 -50.84 22.26
CA THR A 5 9.65 -51.22 22.37
C THR A 5 8.84 -50.12 23.11
N LEU A 6 7.51 -50.12 22.93
CA LEU A 6 6.39 -49.63 23.79
C LEU A 6 5.98 -48.16 23.65
N VAL A 7 4.81 -47.79 23.09
CA VAL A 7 3.40 -48.22 23.23
C VAL A 7 2.78 -47.81 24.59
N VAL A 8 1.58 -47.24 24.50
CA VAL A 8 0.45 -47.24 25.46
C VAL A 8 0.08 -45.85 26.03
N CYS A 9 -1.01 -45.32 25.46
CA CYS A 9 -2.19 -44.72 26.09
C CYS A 9 -2.03 -43.83 27.33
N PHE A 10 -2.55 -42.60 27.25
CA PHE A 10 -3.47 -42.15 28.30
C PHE A 10 -4.62 -41.33 27.72
N TRP A 11 -5.80 -41.89 27.96
CA TRP A 11 -7.14 -41.36 27.75
C TRP A 11 -7.51 -40.43 28.93
N LEU A 12 -8.43 -39.49 28.68
CA LEU A 12 -9.34 -38.84 29.64
C LEU A 12 -8.78 -37.79 30.63
N THR A 13 -9.25 -36.54 30.49
CA THR A 13 -10.24 -35.83 31.36
C THR A 13 -10.28 -34.35 30.92
N PHE A 14 -11.35 -33.83 30.30
CA PHE A 14 -12.58 -33.29 30.90
C PHE A 14 -12.34 -32.21 31.99
N SER A 15 -12.51 -30.92 31.65
CA SER A 15 -13.54 -30.04 32.26
C SER A 15 -13.29 -28.54 32.07
N SER A 16 -14.37 -27.87 31.64
CA SER A 16 -14.85 -26.53 32.03
C SER A 16 -13.93 -25.32 31.78
N ALA A 17 -14.18 -24.52 30.74
CA ALA A 17 -15.22 -23.48 30.69
C ALA A 17 -14.85 -22.19 31.44
N ALA A 18 -14.42 -21.17 30.68
CA ALA A 18 -14.76 -19.77 30.93
C ALA A 18 -14.61 -18.98 29.62
N MET A 19 -15.75 -18.59 29.06
CA MET A 19 -15.85 -17.73 27.90
C MET A 19 -15.48 -16.28 28.25
N ALA A 20 -14.65 -15.64 27.43
CA ALA A 20 -14.55 -14.18 27.37
C ALA A 20 -14.41 -13.74 25.91
N GLN A 21 -15.57 -13.40 25.34
CA GLN A 21 -15.81 -12.53 24.18
C GLN A 21 -14.80 -12.58 23.03
N LYS A 22 -14.87 -13.68 22.26
CA LYS A 22 -14.47 -13.69 20.85
C LYS A 22 -15.35 -12.70 20.09
N GLU A 23 -14.71 -11.75 19.42
CA GLU A 23 -15.31 -11.04 18.30
C GLU A 23 -15.94 -12.07 17.35
N LEU A 24 -17.27 -12.01 17.21
CA LEU A 24 -17.98 -12.85 16.26
C LEU A 24 -17.43 -12.54 14.86
N PRO A 25 -17.05 -13.55 14.07
CA PRO A 25 -16.61 -13.34 12.70
C PRO A 25 -17.73 -12.63 11.94
N ARG A 26 -17.36 -11.67 11.07
CA ARG A 26 -18.28 -11.10 10.09
C ARG A 26 -18.45 -12.09 8.92
N PRO A 27 -19.47 -12.96 8.91
CA PRO A 27 -20.06 -13.31 7.61
C PRO A 27 -21.60 -13.45 7.66
N LEU A 28 -22.31 -12.67 8.48
CA LEU A 28 -23.77 -12.76 8.56
C LEU A 28 -24.54 -11.47 8.22
N ARG A 29 -23.86 -10.34 7.96
CA ARG A 29 -24.53 -9.13 7.43
C ARG A 29 -24.65 -9.09 5.91
N ASP A 30 -23.90 -9.93 5.19
CA ASP A 30 -24.03 -10.07 3.73
C ASP A 30 -25.08 -11.11 3.29
N TRP A 31 -25.76 -11.74 4.26
CA TRP A 31 -26.84 -12.72 4.05
C TRP A 31 -28.25 -12.18 4.29
N LEU A 32 -28.41 -10.86 4.48
CA LEU A 32 -29.73 -10.26 4.25
C LEU A 32 -30.01 -10.41 2.74
N PRO A 33 -31.01 -11.21 2.33
CA PRO A 33 -31.33 -11.34 0.92
C PRO A 33 -31.71 -9.94 0.46
N LYS A 34 -30.88 -9.32 -0.39
CA LYS A 34 -31.18 -8.03 -1.05
C LYS A 34 -32.50 -8.08 -1.85
N ASP A 35 -33.11 -9.26 -1.97
CA ASP A 35 -34.33 -9.55 -2.72
C ASP A 35 -35.43 -10.25 -1.88
N ALA A 36 -35.51 -10.04 -0.56
CA ALA A 36 -36.49 -10.76 0.27
C ALA A 36 -37.97 -10.42 -0.04
N LYS A 37 -38.24 -9.31 -0.73
CA LYS A 37 -39.55 -9.01 -1.33
C LYS A 37 -39.54 -9.37 -2.81
N LYS A 38 -39.40 -10.65 -3.10
CA LYS A 38 -39.52 -11.18 -4.46
C LYS A 38 -41.03 -11.19 -4.81
N ASN A 39 -41.42 -10.68 -5.98
CA ASN A 39 -42.77 -10.89 -6.53
C ASN A 39 -43.00 -12.38 -6.85
N SER A 40 -43.02 -13.24 -5.83
CA SER A 40 -43.15 -14.69 -5.97
C SER A 40 -44.55 -15.08 -6.45
N SER A 41 -45.55 -14.22 -6.24
CA SER A 41 -46.92 -14.41 -6.68
C SER A 41 -47.18 -13.95 -8.12
N GLY A 42 -46.25 -13.23 -8.76
CA GLY A 42 -46.44 -12.65 -10.09
C GLY A 42 -47.45 -11.49 -10.13
N LEU A 43 -48.05 -11.11 -9.00
CA LEU A 43 -49.13 -10.11 -8.93
C LEU A 43 -48.62 -8.67 -8.79
N GLN A 44 -47.30 -8.46 -8.64
CA GLN A 44 -46.68 -7.15 -8.51
C GLN A 44 -45.66 -6.91 -9.63
N PRO A 45 -46.10 -6.65 -10.88
CA PRO A 45 -45.20 -6.48 -12.03
C PRO A 45 -44.16 -5.36 -11.84
N GLN A 46 -44.47 -4.34 -11.02
CA GLN A 46 -43.52 -3.28 -10.63
C GLN A 46 -42.40 -3.76 -9.68
N GLN A 47 -42.48 -4.99 -9.16
CA GLN A 47 -41.49 -5.63 -8.28
C GLN A 47 -40.79 -6.82 -8.95
N GLU A 48 -40.80 -6.87 -10.28
CA GLU A 48 -39.95 -7.81 -11.01
C GLU A 48 -38.47 -7.53 -10.74
N ARG A 49 -37.67 -8.60 -10.73
CA ARG A 49 -36.22 -8.46 -10.55
C ARG A 49 -35.65 -7.73 -11.75
N LEU A 50 -35.14 -6.53 -11.51
CA LEU A 50 -34.26 -5.88 -12.46
C LEU A 50 -33.07 -6.81 -12.73
N PRO A 51 -32.65 -6.97 -14.00
CA PRO A 51 -31.45 -7.70 -14.32
C PRO A 51 -30.27 -7.14 -13.50
N PRO A 52 -29.38 -8.00 -12.95
CA PRO A 52 -28.21 -7.50 -12.23
C PRO A 52 -27.40 -6.57 -13.15
N LEU A 53 -26.98 -5.43 -12.61
CA LEU A 53 -26.13 -4.49 -13.34
C LEU A 53 -24.86 -5.20 -13.81
N ARG A 54 -24.53 -5.07 -15.09
CA ARG A 54 -23.29 -5.62 -15.66
C ARG A 54 -22.09 -4.90 -15.08
N ARG A 55 -20.95 -5.59 -15.00
CA ARG A 55 -19.68 -4.97 -14.61
C ARG A 55 -19.29 -3.94 -15.67
N ILE A 56 -18.65 -2.84 -15.28
CA ILE A 56 -18.29 -1.76 -16.21
C ILE A 56 -17.39 -2.29 -17.35
N ALA A 57 -16.43 -3.16 -17.04
CA ALA A 57 -15.51 -3.76 -18.01
C ALA A 57 -16.10 -4.88 -18.89
N ASP A 58 -17.39 -5.22 -18.75
CA ASP A 58 -18.04 -6.25 -19.57
C ASP A 58 -17.94 -5.87 -21.07
N PRO A 59 -17.48 -6.77 -21.96
CA PRO A 59 -17.34 -6.48 -23.38
C PRO A 59 -18.65 -6.01 -24.02
N ALA A 60 -19.81 -6.44 -23.51
CA ALA A 60 -21.10 -5.98 -24.01
C ALA A 60 -21.36 -4.47 -23.77
N ASN A 61 -20.65 -3.84 -22.82
CA ASN A 61 -20.77 -2.40 -22.60
C ASN A 61 -20.00 -1.57 -23.64
N LEU A 62 -19.00 -2.15 -24.32
CA LEU A 62 -18.30 -1.49 -25.43
C LEU A 62 -19.21 -1.26 -26.64
N GLU A 63 -20.21 -2.13 -26.80
CA GLU A 63 -21.22 -2.06 -27.86
C GLU A 63 -22.48 -1.27 -27.42
N SER A 64 -22.46 -0.68 -26.22
CA SER A 64 -23.59 0.10 -25.71
C SER A 64 -23.82 1.34 -26.58
N LYS A 65 -25.10 1.61 -26.89
CA LYS A 65 -25.53 2.82 -27.60
C LYS A 65 -25.39 4.09 -26.75
N VAL A 66 -25.24 3.94 -25.43
CA VAL A 66 -25.11 5.07 -24.51
C VAL A 66 -23.63 5.47 -24.41
N PRO A 67 -23.26 6.69 -24.82
CA PRO A 67 -21.85 7.08 -24.97
C PRO A 67 -21.08 7.03 -23.64
N SER A 68 -21.72 7.38 -22.52
CA SER A 68 -21.09 7.34 -21.19
C SER A 68 -20.74 5.92 -20.74
N ILE A 69 -21.58 4.93 -21.03
CA ILE A 69 -21.34 3.52 -20.68
C ILE A 69 -20.18 2.96 -21.51
N LYS A 70 -20.16 3.26 -22.81
CA LYS A 70 -19.09 2.86 -23.71
C LYS A 70 -17.74 3.44 -23.28
N ALA A 71 -17.68 4.75 -23.04
CA ALA A 71 -16.47 5.42 -22.58
C ALA A 71 -15.98 4.88 -21.23
N ALA A 72 -16.89 4.67 -20.27
CA ALA A 72 -16.53 4.08 -18.98
C ALA A 72 -16.00 2.64 -19.12
N ALA A 73 -16.58 1.84 -20.02
CA ALA A 73 -16.11 0.49 -20.29
C ALA A 73 -14.70 0.48 -20.92
N GLU A 74 -14.45 1.36 -21.91
CA GLU A 74 -13.13 1.51 -22.55
C GLU A 74 -12.06 1.94 -21.54
N ILE A 75 -12.32 2.98 -20.73
CA ILE A 75 -11.40 3.45 -19.69
C ILE A 75 -11.16 2.33 -18.68
N LYS A 76 -12.21 1.65 -18.23
CA LYS A 76 -12.08 0.59 -17.23
C LYS A 76 -11.27 -0.59 -17.75
N GLN A 77 -11.43 -0.97 -19.01
CA GLN A 77 -10.59 -1.99 -19.63
C GLN A 77 -9.12 -1.58 -19.66
N GLN A 78 -8.81 -0.32 -20.00
CA GLN A 78 -7.43 0.18 -19.98
C GLN A 78 -6.83 0.19 -18.56
N GLU A 79 -7.62 0.56 -17.54
CA GLU A 79 -7.22 0.53 -16.14
C GLU A 79 -7.00 -0.90 -15.63
N ASP A 80 -7.88 -1.83 -15.98
CA ASP A 80 -7.77 -3.23 -15.56
C ASP A 80 -6.54 -3.92 -16.19
N LEU A 81 -6.10 -3.43 -17.36
CA LEU A 81 -4.84 -3.83 -17.99
C LEU A 81 -3.59 -3.25 -17.32
N LYS A 82 -3.70 -2.35 -16.34
CA LYS A 82 -2.55 -1.71 -15.65
C LYS A 82 -1.51 -2.71 -15.18
N ALA A 83 -1.95 -3.77 -14.46
CA ALA A 83 -1.03 -4.78 -13.93
C ALA A 83 -0.29 -5.53 -15.06
N GLN A 84 -0.98 -5.76 -16.18
CA GLN A 84 -0.39 -6.41 -17.36
C GLN A 84 0.59 -5.47 -18.07
N LYS A 85 0.25 -4.18 -18.23
CA LYS A 85 1.14 -3.15 -18.79
C LYS A 85 2.44 -3.06 -17.98
N VAL A 86 2.36 -2.95 -16.65
CA VAL A 86 3.55 -2.92 -15.78
C VAL A 86 4.37 -4.21 -15.88
N LYS A 87 3.72 -5.38 -15.95
CA LYS A 87 4.43 -6.66 -16.15
C LYS A 87 5.14 -6.71 -17.51
N ALA A 88 4.50 -6.24 -18.58
CA ALA A 88 5.08 -6.17 -19.91
C ALA A 88 6.28 -5.22 -19.96
N LEU A 89 6.18 -4.04 -19.35
CA LEU A 89 7.29 -3.09 -19.24
C LEU A 89 8.50 -3.70 -18.52
N ARG A 90 8.29 -4.40 -17.40
CA ARG A 90 9.38 -5.11 -16.69
C ARG A 90 10.02 -6.21 -17.55
N TYR A 91 9.23 -6.89 -18.37
CA TYR A 91 9.76 -7.87 -19.31
C TYR A 91 10.59 -7.18 -20.41
N LEU A 92 10.09 -6.10 -21.01
CA LEU A 92 10.85 -5.29 -21.97
C LEU A 92 12.17 -4.79 -21.37
N ALA A 93 12.17 -4.40 -20.09
CA ALA A 93 13.38 -4.03 -19.37
C ALA A 93 14.41 -5.16 -19.27
N SER A 94 13.95 -6.39 -19.05
CA SER A 94 14.81 -7.58 -18.96
C SER A 94 15.44 -7.96 -20.31
N VAL A 95 14.72 -7.69 -21.40
CA VAL A 95 15.22 -7.87 -22.77
C VAL A 95 16.20 -6.74 -23.14
N GLY A 96 15.88 -5.51 -22.73
CA GLY A 96 16.63 -4.29 -23.03
C GLY A 96 16.47 -3.84 -24.50
N CYS A 97 16.97 -2.64 -24.81
CA CYS A 97 16.93 -2.07 -26.17
C CYS A 97 18.10 -2.51 -27.06
N GLY A 98 18.67 -3.70 -26.81
CA GLY A 98 19.74 -4.27 -27.61
C GLY A 98 19.23 -4.93 -28.89
N CYS A 99 19.55 -6.21 -29.08
CA CYS A 99 19.30 -6.95 -30.32
C CYS A 99 17.84 -6.96 -30.81
N TYR A 100 16.87 -6.80 -29.91
CA TYR A 100 15.43 -6.83 -30.25
C TYR A 100 14.84 -5.46 -30.57
N ASN A 101 15.64 -4.39 -30.53
CA ASN A 101 15.20 -3.04 -30.84
C ASN A 101 15.70 -2.52 -32.19
N ALA A 102 16.13 -3.42 -33.10
CA ALA A 102 16.61 -3.02 -34.42
C ALA A 102 15.56 -2.19 -35.21
N ASP A 103 14.28 -2.49 -34.99
CA ASP A 103 13.15 -1.80 -35.63
C ASP A 103 12.59 -0.64 -34.77
N GLY A 104 13.21 -0.28 -33.65
CA GLY A 104 12.69 0.74 -32.71
C GLY A 104 11.46 0.34 -31.90
N LYS A 105 10.92 -0.87 -32.10
CA LYS A 105 9.68 -1.37 -31.46
C LYS A 105 9.65 -1.26 -29.94
N ILE A 106 10.79 -1.47 -29.26
CA ILE A 106 10.86 -1.38 -27.80
C ILE A 106 10.85 0.10 -27.39
N THR A 107 11.60 0.95 -28.11
CA THR A 107 11.59 2.40 -27.89
C THR A 107 10.19 2.98 -28.09
N ASP A 108 9.50 2.62 -29.17
CA ASP A 108 8.12 3.06 -29.45
C ASP A 108 7.14 2.64 -28.34
N ALA A 109 7.27 1.41 -27.85
CA ALA A 109 6.44 0.90 -26.76
C ALA A 109 6.70 1.65 -25.44
N LEU A 110 7.95 2.01 -25.16
CA LEU A 110 8.30 2.82 -23.98
C LEU A 110 7.78 4.25 -24.13
N LEU A 111 7.94 4.89 -25.30
CA LEU A 111 7.42 6.23 -25.56
C LEU A 111 5.89 6.30 -25.43
N ALA A 112 5.17 5.31 -25.97
CA ALA A 112 3.72 5.21 -25.80
C ALA A 112 3.32 5.07 -24.33
N SER A 113 4.08 4.30 -23.55
CA SER A 113 3.82 4.07 -22.12
C SER A 113 4.14 5.28 -21.24
N LEU A 114 5.07 6.16 -21.64
CA LEU A 114 5.31 7.45 -20.99
C LEU A 114 4.11 8.40 -21.12
N THR A 115 3.25 8.20 -22.12
CA THR A 115 2.02 8.98 -22.32
C THR A 115 0.75 8.27 -21.82
N ASP A 116 0.87 7.15 -21.12
CA ASP A 116 -0.29 6.41 -20.60
C ASP A 116 -1.05 7.26 -19.57
N CYS A 117 -2.39 7.20 -19.58
CA CYS A 117 -3.22 7.95 -18.63
C CYS A 117 -2.97 7.54 -17.16
N THR A 118 -2.48 6.33 -16.93
CA THR A 118 -2.27 5.74 -15.61
C THR A 118 -0.89 6.10 -15.04
N GLU A 119 -0.86 6.77 -13.89
CA GLU A 119 0.39 7.21 -13.25
C GLU A 119 1.35 6.05 -12.99
N GLU A 120 0.86 4.90 -12.52
CA GLU A 120 1.74 3.78 -12.19
C GLU A 120 2.38 3.15 -13.42
N VAL A 121 1.74 3.22 -14.59
CA VAL A 121 2.32 2.77 -15.86
C VAL A 121 3.42 3.74 -16.29
N ARG A 122 3.18 5.06 -16.22
CA ARG A 122 4.20 6.07 -16.52
C ARG A 122 5.41 5.93 -15.59
N LEU A 123 5.18 5.82 -14.28
CA LEU A 123 6.24 5.65 -13.29
C LEU A 123 7.06 4.38 -13.55
N ALA A 124 6.40 3.24 -13.75
CA ALA A 124 7.07 1.98 -14.04
C ALA A 124 7.90 2.07 -15.34
N THR A 125 7.42 2.81 -16.35
CA THR A 125 8.14 3.04 -17.60
C THR A 125 9.43 3.83 -17.34
N VAL A 126 9.36 4.91 -16.56
CA VAL A 126 10.54 5.71 -16.19
C VAL A 126 11.55 4.90 -15.38
N GLU A 127 11.10 4.07 -14.43
CA GLU A 127 11.96 3.16 -13.67
C GLU A 127 12.65 2.12 -14.57
N VAL A 128 11.93 1.60 -15.57
CA VAL A 128 12.48 0.68 -16.57
C VAL A 128 13.54 1.37 -17.43
N ILE A 129 13.31 2.61 -17.86
CA ILE A 129 14.32 3.39 -18.60
C ILE A 129 15.55 3.64 -17.73
N GLN A 130 15.36 4.04 -16.47
CA GLN A 130 16.48 4.23 -15.53
C GLN A 130 17.27 2.94 -15.32
N PHE A 131 16.59 1.80 -15.17
CA PHE A 131 17.21 0.49 -14.96
C PHE A 131 18.00 0.02 -16.20
N THR A 132 17.40 0.13 -17.39
CA THR A 132 18.06 -0.21 -18.65
C THR A 132 19.21 0.74 -18.96
N ALA A 133 19.12 2.01 -18.54
CA ALA A 133 20.20 2.97 -18.60
C ALA A 133 21.34 2.63 -17.63
N SER A 134 21.08 1.96 -16.52
CA SER A 134 22.11 1.67 -15.51
C SER A 134 22.82 0.33 -15.74
N SER A 135 22.21 -0.59 -16.50
CA SER A 135 22.63 -1.99 -16.63
C SER A 135 23.82 -2.27 -17.57
N GLY A 136 24.58 -1.24 -17.94
CA GLY A 136 25.77 -1.37 -18.81
C GLY A 136 25.40 -1.57 -20.28
N ARG A 137 26.39 -1.91 -21.12
CA ARG A 137 26.16 -2.20 -22.54
C ARG A 137 25.70 -3.65 -22.71
N CYS A 138 24.85 -3.91 -23.69
CA CYS A 138 24.49 -5.30 -24.02
C CYS A 138 25.75 -6.09 -24.41
N GLN A 139 25.97 -7.25 -23.79
CA GLN A 139 27.14 -8.10 -24.05
C GLN A 139 27.19 -8.64 -25.50
N HIS A 140 26.04 -8.75 -26.17
CA HIS A 140 25.97 -9.33 -27.51
C HIS A 140 26.08 -8.30 -28.64
N CYS A 141 25.43 -7.14 -28.53
CA CYS A 141 25.42 -6.14 -29.61
C CYS A 141 26.27 -4.91 -29.30
N ASN A 142 26.77 -4.74 -28.06
CA ASN A 142 27.50 -3.55 -27.60
C ASN A 142 26.75 -2.22 -27.82
N GLN A 143 25.49 -2.28 -28.25
CA GLN A 143 24.62 -1.12 -28.39
C GLN A 143 24.19 -0.65 -27.01
N MET A 144 24.10 0.68 -26.90
CA MET A 144 23.76 1.35 -25.66
C MET A 144 22.28 1.14 -25.34
N LYS A 145 22.00 1.08 -24.03
CA LYS A 145 20.82 1.55 -23.28
C LYS A 145 19.63 2.10 -24.09
N CYS A 146 18.41 1.96 -23.58
CA CYS A 146 17.17 2.57 -24.10
C CYS A 146 17.12 4.12 -24.04
N CYS A 147 18.24 4.78 -24.29
CA CYS A 147 18.46 6.21 -24.12
C CYS A 147 18.59 6.90 -25.48
N ASP A 148 17.62 6.65 -26.35
CA ASP A 148 17.51 7.36 -27.62
C ASP A 148 17.17 8.84 -27.37
N GLU A 149 17.53 9.71 -28.32
CA GLU A 149 17.30 11.15 -28.19
C GLU A 149 15.83 11.48 -27.94
N GLU A 150 14.91 10.75 -28.57
CA GLU A 150 13.47 10.88 -28.39
C GLU A 150 13.03 10.53 -26.96
N VAL A 151 13.59 9.48 -26.36
CA VAL A 151 13.30 9.09 -24.98
C VAL A 151 13.82 10.14 -24.01
N VAL A 152 15.05 10.62 -24.21
CA VAL A 152 15.64 11.67 -23.35
C VAL A 152 14.86 12.97 -23.47
N LYS A 153 14.46 13.36 -24.68
CA LYS A 153 13.60 14.52 -24.92
C LYS A 153 12.28 14.34 -24.16
N LYS A 154 11.60 13.19 -24.31
CA LYS A 154 10.32 12.96 -23.64
C LYS A 154 10.42 13.00 -22.12
N LEU A 155 11.51 12.45 -21.55
CA LEU A 155 11.78 12.54 -20.12
C LEU A 155 12.02 14.00 -19.67
N ALA A 156 12.68 14.82 -20.49
CA ALA A 156 12.88 16.25 -20.20
C ALA A 156 11.57 17.02 -20.22
N GLU A 157 10.70 16.77 -21.22
CA GLU A 157 9.34 17.33 -21.30
C GLU A 157 8.57 17.00 -20.01
N MET A 158 8.55 15.73 -19.59
CA MET A 158 7.87 15.31 -18.37
C MET A 158 8.48 15.93 -17.11
N ALA A 159 9.80 16.07 -17.04
CA ALA A 159 10.49 16.55 -15.86
C ALA A 159 10.33 18.05 -15.64
N TYR A 160 10.37 18.84 -16.70
CA TYR A 160 10.60 20.29 -16.62
C TYR A 160 9.60 21.16 -17.37
N GLU A 161 8.89 20.64 -18.37
CA GLU A 161 8.00 21.50 -19.17
C GLU A 161 6.71 21.84 -18.41
N LEU A 162 6.24 23.07 -18.68
CA LEU A 162 4.97 23.60 -18.24
C LEU A 162 4.06 23.74 -19.46
N ASP A 163 2.76 23.52 -19.28
CA ASP A 163 1.74 23.78 -20.28
C ASP A 163 1.46 25.29 -20.43
N ASP A 164 0.57 25.65 -21.37
CA ASP A 164 0.18 27.05 -21.62
C ASP A 164 -0.47 27.74 -20.41
N LYS A 165 -0.86 26.97 -19.38
CA LYS A 165 -1.46 27.45 -18.12
C LYS A 165 -0.43 27.56 -17.00
N GLY A 166 0.84 27.29 -17.27
CA GLY A 166 1.90 27.26 -16.27
C GLY A 166 1.86 26.05 -15.34
N CYS A 167 1.06 25.02 -15.66
CA CYS A 167 0.99 23.77 -14.92
C CYS A 167 2.02 22.76 -15.48
N PRO A 168 2.69 21.94 -14.65
CA PRO A 168 3.60 20.92 -15.16
C PRO A 168 2.91 19.94 -16.11
N VAL A 169 3.56 19.64 -17.25
CA VAL A 169 3.03 18.71 -18.27
C VAL A 169 2.77 17.32 -17.67
N GLU A 170 3.67 16.83 -16.82
CA GLU A 170 3.43 15.64 -16.00
C GLU A 170 2.79 16.04 -14.66
N PRO A 171 1.54 15.65 -14.38
CA PRO A 171 0.86 16.04 -13.15
C PRO A 171 1.50 15.43 -11.88
N SER A 172 2.03 14.20 -11.94
CA SER A 172 2.60 13.54 -10.76
C SER A 172 4.03 14.00 -10.45
N ALA A 173 4.21 14.66 -9.31
CA ALA A 173 5.53 15.06 -8.80
C ALA A 173 6.49 13.86 -8.64
N ARG A 174 5.95 12.68 -8.32
CA ARG A 174 6.73 11.44 -8.19
C ARG A 174 7.30 10.99 -9.54
N VAL A 175 6.49 11.05 -10.60
CA VAL A 175 6.93 10.71 -11.96
C VAL A 175 7.96 11.72 -12.46
N ARG A 176 7.77 13.02 -12.21
CA ARG A 176 8.76 14.06 -12.55
C ARG A 176 10.11 13.80 -11.90
N ALA A 177 10.14 13.54 -10.60
CA ALA A 177 11.38 13.25 -9.87
C ALA A 177 12.07 11.96 -10.38
N ALA A 178 11.30 10.94 -10.76
CA ALA A 178 11.83 9.73 -11.38
C ALA A 178 12.42 10.03 -12.78
N ALA A 179 11.77 10.88 -13.57
CA ALA A 179 12.23 11.24 -14.91
C ALA A 179 13.59 11.94 -14.88
N ILE A 180 13.80 12.84 -13.92
CA ILE A 180 15.11 13.49 -13.67
C ILE A 180 16.19 12.43 -13.39
N LYS A 181 15.89 11.43 -12.55
CA LYS A 181 16.85 10.34 -12.24
C LYS A 181 17.14 9.48 -13.46
N ALA A 182 16.13 9.17 -14.27
CA ALA A 182 16.28 8.40 -15.50
C ALA A 182 17.15 9.15 -16.53
N MET A 183 16.95 10.46 -16.70
CA MET A 183 17.78 11.30 -17.57
C MET A 183 19.25 11.29 -17.13
N CYS A 184 19.52 11.45 -15.83
CA CYS A 184 20.89 11.38 -15.29
C CYS A 184 21.56 10.03 -15.56
N ALA A 185 20.80 8.93 -15.51
CA ALA A 185 21.30 7.59 -15.82
C ALA A 185 21.61 7.40 -17.32
N CYS A 186 20.83 8.04 -18.19
CA CYS A 186 21.04 8.00 -19.63
C CYS A 186 22.30 8.74 -20.08
N CYS A 187 22.61 9.90 -19.49
CA CYS A 187 23.72 10.76 -19.91
C CYS A 187 24.65 11.12 -18.73
N PRO A 188 25.51 10.20 -18.25
CA PRO A 188 26.47 10.52 -17.21
C PRO A 188 27.50 11.54 -17.72
N GLY A 189 27.33 12.81 -17.36
CA GLY A 189 28.24 13.90 -17.72
C GLY A 189 27.59 15.09 -18.43
N ARG A 190 26.34 14.98 -18.90
CA ARG A 190 25.55 16.18 -19.15
C ARG A 190 25.07 16.69 -17.79
N ALA A 191 25.55 17.85 -17.38
CA ALA A 191 24.95 18.55 -16.25
C ALA A 191 23.45 18.65 -16.54
N ALA A 192 22.61 18.27 -15.58
CA ALA A 192 21.20 18.60 -15.66
C ALA A 192 21.10 20.09 -15.99
N PRO A 193 20.22 20.52 -16.92
CA PRO A 193 19.97 21.94 -17.10
C PRO A 193 19.75 22.53 -15.70
N PRO A 194 20.36 23.69 -15.37
CA PRO A 194 20.22 24.30 -14.06
C PRO A 194 18.74 24.33 -13.72
N VAL A 195 18.35 23.48 -12.77
CA VAL A 195 16.98 23.51 -12.27
C VAL A 195 16.92 24.83 -11.53
N GLU A 196 16.37 25.85 -12.15
CA GLU A 196 16.03 27.07 -11.43
C GLU A 196 15.24 26.60 -10.21
N PRO A 197 15.74 26.87 -8.99
CA PRO A 197 15.05 26.43 -7.79
C PRO A 197 13.61 26.95 -7.92
N PRO A 198 12.59 26.10 -7.69
CA PRO A 198 11.22 26.54 -7.80
C PRO A 198 11.11 27.85 -7.02
N PRO A 199 10.55 28.92 -7.63
CA PRO A 199 10.49 30.21 -6.98
C PRO A 199 9.97 29.98 -5.57
N PRO A 200 10.60 30.58 -4.54
CA PRO A 200 10.21 30.34 -3.16
C PRO A 200 8.70 30.50 -3.13
N VAL A 201 7.99 29.45 -2.72
CA VAL A 201 6.54 29.49 -2.55
C VAL A 201 6.34 30.56 -1.50
N ILE A 202 6.12 31.80 -1.94
CA ILE A 202 5.70 32.89 -1.08
C ILE A 202 4.44 32.33 -0.46
N PRO A 203 4.39 32.13 0.87
CA PRO A 203 3.20 31.63 1.52
C PRO A 203 2.06 32.49 1.01
N GLU A 204 1.17 31.89 0.22
CA GLU A 204 -0.03 32.56 -0.22
C GLU A 204 -0.70 32.94 1.09
N VAL A 205 -0.69 34.25 1.38
CA VAL A 205 -1.30 34.81 2.57
C VAL A 205 -2.75 34.45 2.40
N LEU A 206 -3.16 33.34 3.04
CA LEU A 206 -4.55 32.95 3.09
C LEU A 206 -5.29 34.21 3.55
N PRO A 207 -6.21 34.77 2.74
CA PRO A 207 -7.03 35.86 3.21
C PRO A 207 -7.69 35.34 4.48
N ILE A 208 -7.34 35.95 5.61
CA ILE A 208 -7.93 35.65 6.89
C ILE A 208 -9.44 35.82 6.65
N PRO A 209 -10.26 34.77 6.81
CA PRO A 209 -11.68 34.91 6.61
C PRO A 209 -12.17 35.98 7.59
N GLU A 210 -12.65 37.09 7.04
CA GLU A 210 -13.13 38.27 7.74
C GLU A 210 -14.43 38.01 8.54
N SER A 211 -14.77 36.74 8.75
CA SER A 211 -15.96 36.26 9.43
C SER A 211 -15.84 36.17 10.95
N GLU A 212 -14.74 36.62 11.55
CA GLU A 212 -14.55 36.62 13.02
C GLU A 212 -14.54 38.03 13.65
N LEU A 213 -14.98 39.04 12.91
CA LEU A 213 -15.44 40.32 13.48
C LEU A 213 -16.97 40.32 13.50
N GLN A 214 -17.57 39.51 14.36
CA GLN A 214 -18.97 39.71 14.75
C GLN A 214 -19.04 40.86 15.75
N PRO A 215 -19.81 41.94 15.48
CA PRO A 215 -20.21 42.87 16.51
C PRO A 215 -21.06 42.13 17.54
N LEU A 216 -20.75 42.29 18.82
CA LEU A 216 -21.61 41.86 19.93
C LEU A 216 -22.97 42.55 19.79
N ILE A 217 -23.96 41.86 19.23
CA ILE A 217 -25.36 42.28 19.28
C ILE A 217 -25.88 41.90 20.68
N PRO A 218 -26.43 42.85 21.46
CA PRO A 218 -27.00 42.54 22.77
C PRO A 218 -28.15 41.56 22.65
N GLU A 219 -28.11 40.47 23.42
CA GLU A 219 -29.24 39.58 23.67
C GLU A 219 -30.36 40.35 24.37
N SER A 220 -31.32 40.84 23.59
CA SER A 220 -32.62 41.26 24.11
C SER A 220 -33.74 40.74 23.20
N GLU A 221 -34.58 39.89 23.82
CA GLU A 221 -35.95 39.53 23.45
C GLU A 221 -36.16 38.56 22.28
N LEU A 222 -36.18 37.26 22.61
CA LEU A 222 -36.93 36.27 21.83
C LEU A 222 -38.44 36.40 22.14
N PRO A 223 -39.30 36.65 21.13
CA PRO A 223 -40.74 36.59 21.30
C PRO A 223 -41.21 35.13 21.36
N ILE A 224 -42.09 34.86 22.32
CA ILE A 224 -42.80 33.58 22.51
C ILE A 224 -43.72 33.34 21.29
N PRO A 225 -43.66 32.16 20.62
CA PRO A 225 -44.61 31.84 19.57
C PRO A 225 -45.98 31.57 20.17
N ARG A 226 -46.98 32.41 19.82
CA ARG A 226 -48.39 32.12 20.07
C ARG A 226 -48.85 31.04 19.10
N ARG A 227 -49.39 29.97 19.67
CA ARG A 227 -50.19 28.94 19.02
C ARG A 227 -51.46 29.61 18.47
N GLY A 228 -51.60 29.63 17.16
CA GLY A 228 -52.82 30.00 16.45
C GLY A 228 -53.24 28.81 15.59
N GLU A 229 -54.43 28.30 15.89
CA GLU A 229 -55.20 27.35 15.10
C GLU A 229 -55.79 28.05 13.86
N ASP A 230 -56.42 27.24 13.00
CA ASP A 230 -57.41 27.59 11.97
C ASP A 230 -56.91 27.63 10.50
N ASP A 231 -57.09 26.48 9.85
CA ASP A 231 -57.93 26.24 8.65
C ASP A 231 -57.80 27.15 7.39
N GLU A 232 -57.41 26.51 6.28
CA GLU A 232 -58.24 26.28 5.06
C GLU A 232 -57.43 26.28 3.74
N ASP A 233 -57.78 25.27 2.93
CA ASP A 233 -57.76 25.13 1.47
C ASP A 233 -56.68 25.81 0.61
N GLY A 234 -55.96 24.98 -0.14
CA GLY A 234 -55.02 25.49 -1.16
C GLY A 234 -54.32 24.41 -1.99
N THR A 235 -55.07 23.77 -2.89
CA THR A 235 -54.64 23.15 -4.14
C THR A 235 -53.24 23.55 -4.65
N SER A 236 -52.34 22.60 -4.86
CA SER A 236 -51.78 22.26 -6.19
C SER A 236 -50.59 21.30 -6.09
N ALA A 237 -50.48 20.48 -7.13
CA ALA A 237 -49.49 19.43 -7.32
C ALA A 237 -48.05 19.97 -7.41
N ASN A 238 -47.11 19.25 -6.81
CA ASN A 238 -45.84 18.81 -7.42
C ASN A 238 -45.06 17.97 -6.41
N ALA A 239 -44.93 16.68 -6.69
CA ALA A 239 -44.18 15.73 -5.88
C ALA A 239 -42.73 15.67 -6.38
N GLU A 240 -41.86 16.50 -5.81
CA GLU A 240 -40.41 16.29 -5.84
C GLU A 240 -39.96 15.60 -4.55
N GLY A 241 -39.22 14.51 -4.70
CA GLY A 241 -38.86 13.58 -3.63
C GLY A 241 -37.75 14.09 -2.70
N PRO A 242 -37.58 13.47 -1.52
CA PRO A 242 -36.66 13.93 -0.49
C PRO A 242 -35.21 13.56 -0.78
N VAL A 243 -34.36 14.60 -0.79
CA VAL A 243 -32.90 14.50 -0.73
C VAL A 243 -32.49 14.16 0.71
N GLY A 244 -31.94 12.97 0.92
CA GLY A 244 -31.40 12.53 2.21
C GLY A 244 -29.97 13.07 2.45
N PRO A 245 -29.57 13.36 3.70
CA PRO A 245 -28.23 13.82 4.02
C PRO A 245 -27.33 12.67 4.50
N SER A 246 -26.12 12.54 3.96
CA SER A 246 -24.99 11.90 4.66
C SER A 246 -23.66 12.19 3.96
N GLN A 247 -23.07 13.35 4.27
CA GLN A 247 -21.65 13.60 4.01
C GLN A 247 -20.82 12.93 5.11
N TRP A 248 -20.06 11.90 4.74
CA TRP A 248 -19.03 11.30 5.59
C TRP A 248 -17.76 12.16 5.51
N ARG A 249 -17.41 12.79 6.63
CA ARG A 249 -16.20 13.61 6.80
C ARG A 249 -15.11 12.72 7.40
N ILE A 250 -14.14 12.27 6.59
CA ILE A 250 -12.94 11.58 7.08
C ILE A 250 -11.96 12.66 7.55
N ARG A 251 -11.80 12.81 8.87
CA ARG A 251 -10.69 13.56 9.47
C ARG A 251 -9.49 12.63 9.61
N SER A 252 -8.42 12.92 8.86
CA SER A 252 -7.10 12.32 9.08
C SER A 252 -6.30 13.29 9.94
N ALA A 253 -5.93 12.90 11.15
CA ALA A 253 -5.02 13.66 12.02
C ALA A 253 -3.56 13.28 11.71
N PRO A 254 -2.63 14.23 11.59
CA PRO A 254 -1.20 13.92 11.46
C PRO A 254 -0.57 13.64 12.84
N LEU A 255 0.20 12.55 12.92
CA LEU A 255 1.06 12.24 14.06
C LEU A 255 2.38 13.03 13.93
N VAL A 256 2.67 13.83 14.95
CA VAL A 256 3.94 14.55 15.14
C VAL A 256 4.92 13.62 15.88
N PRO A 257 6.19 13.47 15.45
CA PRO A 257 7.19 12.78 16.24
C PRO A 257 7.77 13.73 17.31
N THR A 258 7.67 13.34 18.58
CA THR A 258 8.35 14.01 19.69
C THR A 258 9.76 13.43 19.83
N SER A 259 10.78 14.28 19.67
CA SER A 259 12.17 13.95 19.99
C SER A 259 12.42 14.12 21.49
N ALA A 260 13.00 13.11 22.14
CA ALA A 260 13.64 13.29 23.45
C ALA A 260 14.98 12.57 23.46
N ASN A 261 16.05 13.37 23.51
CA ASN A 261 17.38 12.95 23.93
C ASN A 261 17.39 12.81 25.46
N ALA A 262 17.97 11.74 25.98
CA ALA A 262 18.52 11.72 27.33
C ALA A 262 19.75 10.81 27.37
N ALA A 263 20.82 11.34 27.95
CA ALA A 263 22.14 10.77 28.01
C ALA A 263 22.45 10.24 29.42
N VAL A 264 23.51 9.44 29.49
CA VAL A 264 24.40 9.14 30.63
C VAL A 264 23.90 8.17 31.72
N GLY A 265 24.73 7.15 31.98
CA GLY A 265 24.70 6.33 33.19
C GLY A 265 25.68 5.15 33.11
N GLU A 266 26.96 5.41 33.37
CA GLU A 266 27.98 4.39 33.67
C GLU A 266 27.75 3.78 35.06
N GLY A 267 28.07 2.48 35.23
CA GLY A 267 28.48 1.98 36.55
C GLY A 267 28.19 0.51 36.92
N VAL A 268 29.27 -0.27 36.98
CA VAL A 268 29.66 -1.17 38.10
C VAL A 268 29.12 -2.63 38.19
N THR A 269 30.05 -3.53 37.84
CA THR A 269 30.49 -4.83 38.43
C THR A 269 29.55 -5.94 38.93
N SER A 270 29.76 -7.11 38.33
CA SER A 270 29.88 -8.49 38.85
C SER A 270 29.38 -8.85 40.26
N ALA A 271 28.54 -9.89 40.32
CA ALA A 271 28.62 -10.93 41.34
C ALA A 271 28.06 -12.27 40.83
N ASP A 272 28.82 -13.31 41.19
CA ASP A 272 28.67 -14.75 40.96
C ASP A 272 27.49 -15.34 41.76
N GLY A 273 26.93 -16.47 41.30
CA GLY A 273 25.87 -17.16 42.03
C GLY A 273 25.16 -18.27 41.26
N SER A 274 25.81 -19.43 41.17
CA SER A 274 25.23 -20.69 40.70
C SER A 274 24.36 -21.35 41.77
N GLU A 275 23.12 -21.74 41.44
CA GLU A 275 22.43 -22.85 42.13
C GLU A 275 21.21 -23.40 41.37
N GLY A 276 21.18 -24.73 41.19
CA GLY A 276 19.96 -25.54 41.38
C GLY A 276 18.87 -25.53 40.32
N VAL A 277 19.09 -26.24 39.21
CA VAL A 277 18.09 -26.59 38.19
C VAL A 277 16.98 -27.49 38.75
N ALA A 278 15.72 -27.05 38.62
CA ALA A 278 14.56 -27.92 38.50
C ALA A 278 13.98 -27.75 37.09
N VAL A 279 14.25 -28.73 36.21
CA VAL A 279 13.74 -28.76 34.84
C VAL A 279 12.24 -29.05 34.89
N ALA A 280 11.44 -27.98 34.91
CA ALA A 280 10.07 -28.05 34.47
C ALA A 280 10.05 -28.36 32.97
N LYS A 281 9.29 -29.37 32.56
CA LYS A 281 9.03 -29.65 31.14
C LYS A 281 8.19 -28.50 30.57
N SER A 282 8.84 -27.46 30.04
CA SER A 282 8.18 -26.40 29.29
C SER A 282 7.72 -26.97 27.96
N SER A 283 6.43 -26.87 27.69
CA SER A 283 5.87 -26.97 26.36
C SER A 283 6.26 -25.69 25.59
N ASP A 284 7.55 -25.57 25.24
CA ASP A 284 8.11 -24.49 24.42
C ASP A 284 7.79 -24.74 22.93
N GLU A 285 6.51 -24.73 22.57
CA GLU A 285 6.14 -24.47 21.19
C GLU A 285 6.32 -22.97 20.94
N ALA A 286 7.57 -22.57 20.67
CA ALA A 286 7.89 -21.22 20.25
C ALA A 286 7.12 -20.90 18.96
N LEU A 287 6.09 -20.06 19.08
CA LEU A 287 5.24 -19.67 17.97
C LEU A 287 6.09 -18.91 16.93
N PRO A 288 6.06 -19.32 15.65
CA PRO A 288 6.90 -18.72 14.62
C PRO A 288 6.46 -17.28 14.33
N GLY A 289 7.42 -16.37 14.25
CA GLY A 289 7.24 -15.02 13.71
C GLY A 289 7.41 -15.00 12.19
N ARG A 290 6.98 -13.91 11.55
CA ARG A 290 7.24 -13.63 10.12
C ARG A 290 7.76 -12.23 9.91
N ILE A 291 8.74 -12.07 9.02
CA ILE A 291 9.19 -10.74 8.58
C ILE A 291 8.07 -10.06 7.80
N SER A 292 7.54 -8.97 8.32
CA SER A 292 6.46 -8.20 7.67
C SER A 292 6.98 -6.99 6.89
N GLN A 293 8.08 -6.38 7.33
CA GLN A 293 8.72 -5.24 6.64
C GLN A 293 10.24 -5.27 6.79
N ILE A 294 10.95 -4.73 5.79
CA ILE A 294 12.42 -4.60 5.78
C ILE A 294 12.79 -3.13 5.57
N HIS A 295 13.52 -2.56 6.50
CA HIS A 295 14.06 -1.19 6.43
C HIS A 295 15.55 -1.24 6.12
N ALA A 296 15.90 -1.44 4.85
CA ALA A 296 17.29 -1.61 4.42
C ALA A 296 18.20 -0.43 4.80
N SER A 297 17.71 0.81 4.72
CA SER A 297 18.45 2.02 5.10
C SER A 297 18.73 2.10 6.60
N ALA A 298 17.84 1.56 7.43
CA ALA A 298 17.95 1.61 8.89
C ALA A 298 18.64 0.37 9.49
N GLY A 299 19.01 -0.59 8.65
CA GLY A 299 19.64 -1.81 9.15
C GLY A 299 18.68 -2.70 9.97
N ALA A 300 17.37 -2.62 9.76
CA ALA A 300 16.38 -3.24 10.63
C ALA A 300 15.24 -3.95 9.86
N VAL A 301 14.60 -4.91 10.53
CA VAL A 301 13.41 -5.61 10.04
C VAL A 301 12.30 -5.58 11.08
N VAL A 302 11.05 -5.54 10.62
CA VAL A 302 9.86 -5.65 11.46
C VAL A 302 9.33 -7.07 11.35
N ILE A 303 9.17 -7.72 12.50
CA ILE A 303 8.71 -9.10 12.63
C ILE A 303 7.36 -9.07 13.33
N SER A 304 6.40 -9.84 12.83
CA SER A 304 5.09 -10.02 13.45
C SER A 304 5.00 -11.45 14.01
N PHE A 305 4.71 -11.57 15.30
CA PHE A 305 4.53 -12.86 15.98
C PHE A 305 3.05 -13.17 16.13
N GLU A 306 2.66 -14.40 15.77
CA GLU A 306 1.32 -14.93 16.02
C GLU A 306 1.25 -15.49 17.44
N GLY A 307 1.28 -14.61 18.45
CA GLY A 307 1.15 -15.02 19.85
C GLY A 307 2.08 -14.27 20.80
N GLN A 308 2.77 -15.03 21.66
CA GLN A 308 3.67 -14.46 22.67
C GLN A 308 4.92 -13.88 22.00
N VAL A 309 5.20 -12.62 22.32
CA VAL A 309 6.37 -11.92 21.83
C VAL A 309 7.60 -12.35 22.65
N PRO A 310 8.72 -12.70 22.02
CA PRO A 310 9.94 -13.06 22.73
C PRO A 310 10.49 -11.92 23.59
N ALA A 311 11.25 -12.26 24.62
CA ALA A 311 11.96 -11.29 25.46
C ALA A 311 12.96 -10.45 24.63
N LYS A 312 13.24 -9.22 25.07
CA LYS A 312 14.04 -8.23 24.33
C LYS A 312 15.48 -8.69 24.01
N ASP A 313 16.00 -9.62 24.79
CA ASP A 313 17.35 -10.20 24.68
C ASP A 313 17.37 -11.54 23.94
N ALA A 314 16.22 -12.05 23.50
CA ALA A 314 16.14 -13.29 22.76
C ALA A 314 16.80 -13.16 21.38
N ARG A 315 17.54 -14.21 20.99
CA ARG A 315 18.09 -14.34 19.63
C ARG A 315 17.08 -15.00 18.71
N LEU A 316 16.99 -14.50 17.49
CA LEU A 316 16.05 -14.97 16.50
C LEU A 316 16.79 -15.61 15.32
N LEU A 317 16.38 -16.82 14.92
CA LEU A 317 16.85 -17.50 13.72
C LEU A 317 15.86 -17.29 12.58
N VAL A 318 16.37 -16.83 11.43
CA VAL A 318 15.54 -16.60 10.24
C VAL A 318 15.73 -17.73 9.25
N TYR A 319 14.62 -18.25 8.73
CA TYR A 319 14.56 -19.29 7.72
C TYR A 319 13.87 -18.78 6.46
N HIS A 320 14.57 -18.93 5.33
CA HIS A 320 14.03 -18.64 4.00
C HIS A 320 13.47 -19.91 3.39
N ARG A 321 12.23 -19.83 2.87
CA ARG A 321 11.59 -20.93 2.15
C ARG A 321 11.70 -20.70 0.65
N HIS A 322 12.51 -21.52 -0.01
CA HIS A 322 12.67 -21.49 -1.46
C HIS A 322 11.44 -22.06 -2.16
N SER A 323 11.21 -21.67 -3.42
CA SER A 323 10.10 -22.17 -4.25
C SER A 323 10.07 -23.69 -4.41
N LEU A 324 11.23 -24.34 -4.30
CA LEU A 324 11.39 -25.80 -4.36
C LEU A 324 11.14 -26.50 -3.00
N GLY A 325 10.61 -25.79 -2.00
CA GLY A 325 10.31 -26.33 -0.67
C GLY A 325 11.53 -26.53 0.23
N ARG A 326 12.75 -26.23 -0.24
CA ARG A 326 13.95 -26.22 0.62
C ARG A 326 13.90 -25.06 1.60
N ILE A 327 14.30 -25.33 2.84
CA ILE A 327 14.42 -24.33 3.91
C ILE A 327 15.91 -24.12 4.16
N SER A 328 16.36 -22.87 4.17
CA SER A 328 17.74 -22.51 4.50
C SER A 328 17.79 -21.42 5.56
N THR A 329 18.75 -21.49 6.48
CA THR A 329 19.00 -20.42 7.44
C THR A 329 19.48 -19.17 6.72
N ALA A 330 18.72 -18.08 6.84
CA ALA A 330 19.01 -16.80 6.20
C ALA A 330 19.94 -15.93 7.06
N GLY A 331 19.81 -16.01 8.40
CA GLY A 331 20.65 -15.26 9.33
C GLY A 331 20.15 -15.33 10.77
N GLU A 332 20.84 -14.59 11.65
CA GLU A 332 20.45 -14.37 13.06
C GLU A 332 20.10 -12.89 13.26
N LEU A 333 19.07 -12.64 14.06
CA LEU A 333 18.63 -11.30 14.44
C LEU A 333 18.59 -11.15 15.96
N GLU A 334 18.81 -9.92 16.42
CA GLU A 334 18.66 -9.48 17.80
C GLU A 334 17.52 -8.46 17.90
N ILE A 335 16.73 -8.54 18.96
CA ILE A 335 15.56 -7.67 19.15
C ILE A 335 16.02 -6.30 19.66
N ALA A 336 15.74 -5.26 18.87
CA ALA A 336 16.07 -3.88 19.22
C ALA A 336 14.94 -3.19 20.00
N ALA A 337 13.69 -3.41 19.59
CA ALA A 337 12.51 -2.83 20.23
C ALA A 337 11.26 -3.72 20.04
N ILE A 338 10.32 -3.60 20.97
CA ILE A 338 9.02 -4.30 20.94
C ILE A 338 7.92 -3.24 20.98
N ASP A 339 6.97 -3.35 20.04
CA ASP A 339 5.78 -2.50 19.96
C ASP A 339 4.54 -3.39 19.73
N GLY A 340 3.86 -3.74 20.83
CA GLY A 340 2.76 -4.70 20.81
C GLY A 340 3.21 -6.07 20.28
N GLN A 341 2.59 -6.54 19.20
CA GLN A 341 2.94 -7.80 18.52
C GLN A 341 4.01 -7.64 17.42
N ARG A 342 4.53 -6.42 17.24
CA ARG A 342 5.58 -6.12 16.26
C ARG A 342 6.91 -5.98 16.98
N VAL A 343 7.92 -6.62 16.42
CA VAL A 343 9.27 -6.63 16.95
C VAL A 343 10.19 -6.02 15.92
N LEU A 344 10.89 -4.96 16.30
CA LEU A 344 11.96 -4.38 15.49
C LEU A 344 13.25 -5.13 15.83
N ALA A 345 13.83 -5.82 14.86
CA ALA A 345 15.06 -6.59 15.03
C ALA A 345 16.15 -6.15 14.06
N ARG A 346 17.41 -6.40 14.41
CA ARG A 346 18.59 -6.07 13.61
C ARG A 346 19.46 -7.32 13.44
N PRO A 347 20.22 -7.48 12.34
CA PRO A 347 21.15 -8.57 12.20
C PRO A 347 22.23 -8.53 13.27
N THR A 348 22.57 -9.69 13.83
CA THR A 348 23.71 -9.81 14.75
C THR A 348 25.01 -9.54 14.00
N VAL A 349 25.96 -8.86 14.63
CA VAL A 349 27.26 -8.51 14.03
C VAL A 349 27.95 -9.76 13.50
N GLY A 350 28.26 -9.79 12.20
CA GLY A 350 28.90 -10.93 11.54
C GLY A 350 27.94 -11.99 10.97
N ALA A 351 26.63 -11.92 11.27
CA ALA A 351 25.63 -12.71 10.59
C ALA A 351 25.37 -12.16 9.18
N ALA A 352 24.83 -13.01 8.29
CA ALA A 352 24.56 -12.62 6.91
C ALA A 352 23.68 -11.36 6.85
N GLY A 353 24.07 -10.41 6.01
CA GLY A 353 23.43 -9.09 5.94
C GLY A 353 21.96 -9.14 5.55
N ILE A 354 21.26 -8.02 5.81
CA ILE A 354 19.83 -7.81 5.53
C ILE A 354 19.45 -8.13 4.08
N SER A 355 20.41 -8.05 3.16
CA SER A 355 20.25 -8.39 1.75
C SER A 355 19.79 -9.83 1.49
N ARG A 356 19.93 -10.75 2.46
CA ARG A 356 19.45 -12.14 2.33
C ARG A 356 18.06 -12.38 2.93
N LEU A 357 17.48 -11.37 3.58
CA LEU A 357 16.17 -11.47 4.21
C LEU A 357 15.09 -11.05 3.22
N ALA A 358 13.94 -11.73 3.26
CA ALA A 358 12.77 -11.41 2.46
C ALA A 358 11.51 -11.26 3.34
N VAL A 359 10.57 -10.43 2.89
CA VAL A 359 9.24 -10.36 3.52
C VAL A 359 8.56 -11.72 3.38
N GLY A 360 8.06 -12.25 4.49
CA GLY A 360 7.46 -13.58 4.59
C GLY A 360 8.39 -14.67 5.14
N ASP A 361 9.69 -14.39 5.29
CA ASP A 361 10.61 -15.31 5.95
C ASP A 361 10.15 -15.65 7.37
N VAL A 362 10.37 -16.90 7.76
CA VAL A 362 9.92 -17.43 9.05
C VAL A 362 11.01 -17.19 10.09
N VAL A 363 10.62 -16.69 11.25
CA VAL A 363 11.51 -16.38 12.35
C VAL A 363 11.17 -17.26 13.54
N VAL A 364 12.17 -17.91 14.12
CA VAL A 364 12.02 -18.77 15.30
C VAL A 364 12.92 -18.25 16.41
N VAL A 365 12.42 -18.25 17.65
CA VAL A 365 13.21 -17.91 18.82
C VAL A 365 14.24 -19.00 19.04
N ARG A 366 15.52 -18.64 19.12
CA ARG A 366 16.58 -19.58 19.46
C ARG A 366 16.43 -19.93 20.95
N PRO A 367 16.30 -21.22 21.29
CA PRO A 367 16.18 -21.64 22.69
C PRO A 367 17.43 -21.32 23.50
#